data_AF-A0A928D7L9-F1
#
_entry.id   AF-A0A928D7L9-F1
#
_cell.length_a   1.000
_cell.length_b   1.000
_cell.length_c   1.000
_cell.angle_alpha   90.00
_cell.angle_beta   90.00
_cell.angle_gamma   90.00
#
_symmetry.space_group_name_H-M   'P 1'
#
loop_
_entity.id
_entity.type
_entity.pdbx_description
1 polymer ?
#
loop_
_entity_poly.entity_id
_entity_poly.type
_entity_poly.pdbx_seq_one_letter_code
_entity_poly.pdbx_strand_id
1 'polypeptide(L)'
;MRKKKSIIGLIAVAGLAAAKAAPLATGVSVFKTEAEGIVVSYNLSEDAIVTADFMTNGVSVGVVEVGGDVNKVVSSGERRITWRPDRSPDHSRVMAADEVGVKLTVWPKTNPPDWMVVDLMVKNVLQFYATSNDVPGGVGSRQYKTTKLLMRRIPAAGVEWRMGKENYNYGYDHYVKLSSDYYMCVYQLTLRQAYCINKTSASTFSDVVDDYWVLPLEGISWRTMRGGADWPADGHTVGDGCLIDGFRKWTGLELDLPTSAQWEFAARAGTSGEVWWGADVSDAKVKGMANCASAVGHPVEVGSYPPNPWGLYDMYGNIIEECLDYCCFGSVYQELYGNAPTVAVSDPEGPSSGECNVTVATGERVRVGRGGGFSDATSSMRSHSVTGANVHEYKESNRWIGYRLVCPLPWR
;
A
#
# COMPACT_ATOMS: atom_id res chain seq x y z
N MET A 1 20.79 -0.50 47.04
CA MET A 1 19.54 -1.29 47.13
C MET A 1 19.42 -2.17 45.90
N ARG A 2 19.43 -3.50 46.05
CA ARG A 2 19.23 -4.45 44.94
C ARG A 2 17.75 -4.38 44.50
N LYS A 3 17.50 -3.88 43.29
CA LYS A 3 16.14 -3.86 42.70
C LYS A 3 15.67 -5.31 42.50
N LYS A 4 14.55 -5.68 43.13
CA LYS A 4 13.90 -6.99 42.95
C LYS A 4 13.40 -7.08 41.51
N LYS A 5 13.98 -7.99 40.71
CA LYS A 5 13.37 -8.46 39.46
C LYS A 5 12.30 -9.50 39.86
N SER A 6 11.02 -9.14 39.75
CA SER A 6 9.96 -10.15 39.78
C SER A 6 9.82 -10.70 38.36
N ILE A 7 10.12 -11.98 38.18
CA ILE A 7 9.87 -12.72 36.94
C ILE A 7 8.38 -13.03 36.92
N ILE A 8 7.71 -12.62 35.86
CA ILE A 8 6.31 -12.91 35.61
C ILE A 8 6.32 -13.84 34.38
N GLY A 9 5.57 -14.95 34.43
CA GLY A 9 5.78 -16.14 33.59
C GLY A 9 5.70 -15.92 32.07
N LEU A 10 6.23 -16.90 31.33
CA LEU A 10 6.58 -16.80 29.92
C LEU A 10 5.85 -17.88 29.09
N ILE A 11 5.15 -17.47 28.04
CA ILE A 11 4.83 -18.32 26.89
C ILE A 11 5.38 -17.63 25.64
N ALA A 12 6.57 -18.03 25.20
CA ALA A 12 7.17 -17.59 23.95
C ALA A 12 6.84 -18.60 22.84
N VAL A 13 6.13 -18.17 21.80
CA VAL A 13 5.87 -18.98 20.61
C VAL A 13 6.53 -18.31 19.41
N ALA A 14 7.61 -18.90 18.91
CA ALA A 14 8.22 -18.54 17.64
C ALA A 14 7.46 -19.25 16.49
N GLY A 15 6.94 -18.48 15.53
CA GLY A 15 6.25 -19.01 14.34
C GLY A 15 7.22 -19.65 13.33
N LEU A 16 6.72 -20.59 12.52
CA LEU A 16 7.48 -21.45 11.60
C LEU A 16 7.37 -21.04 10.11
N ALA A 17 8.42 -21.44 9.35
CA ALA A 17 8.58 -21.67 7.88
C ALA A 17 9.18 -20.51 7.01
N ALA A 18 10.11 -20.68 6.04
CA ALA A 18 10.76 -21.85 5.40
C ALA A 18 12.19 -21.55 4.81
N ALA A 19 12.93 -22.64 4.51
CA ALA A 19 14.16 -22.86 3.70
C ALA A 19 15.50 -22.16 4.03
N LYS A 20 15.50 -20.93 4.56
CA LYS A 20 16.65 -20.34 5.26
C LYS A 20 16.26 -20.27 6.74
N ALA A 21 17.17 -20.49 7.69
CA ALA A 21 16.80 -20.36 9.09
C ALA A 21 16.23 -18.96 9.31
N ALA A 22 14.94 -18.86 9.64
CA ALA A 22 14.27 -17.58 9.84
C ALA A 22 14.93 -16.85 11.01
N PRO A 23 14.86 -15.51 11.07
CA PRO A 23 15.37 -14.76 12.21
C PRO A 23 14.68 -15.23 13.50
N LEU A 24 15.46 -15.39 14.57
CA LEU A 24 14.97 -15.91 15.85
C LEU A 24 15.25 -14.91 16.98
N ALA A 25 14.28 -14.81 17.89
CA ALA A 25 14.47 -14.21 19.21
C ALA A 25 14.74 -15.32 20.23
N THR A 26 15.85 -15.20 20.96
CA THR A 26 16.26 -16.14 22.00
C THR A 26 16.48 -15.42 23.33
N GLY A 27 16.56 -16.17 24.44
CA GLY A 27 16.80 -15.58 25.76
C GLY A 27 15.72 -14.59 26.21
N VAL A 28 14.49 -14.76 25.73
CA VAL A 28 13.39 -13.83 26.01
C VAL A 28 13.10 -13.82 27.52
N SER A 29 13.15 -12.64 28.11
CA SER A 29 12.85 -12.42 29.53
C SER A 29 11.95 -11.20 29.71
N VAL A 30 10.98 -11.32 30.62
CA VAL A 30 10.05 -10.24 30.97
C VAL A 30 10.25 -9.89 32.43
N PHE A 31 10.45 -8.61 32.72
CA PHE A 31 10.60 -8.10 34.08
C PHE A 31 10.09 -6.68 34.21
N LYS A 32 9.67 -6.30 35.41
CA LYS A 32 9.21 -4.94 35.70
C LYS A 32 10.35 -4.08 36.28
N THR A 33 10.42 -2.82 35.88
CA THR A 33 11.26 -1.79 36.50
C THR A 33 10.44 -0.55 36.81
N GLU A 34 10.82 0.20 37.86
CA GLU A 34 10.17 1.48 38.19
C GLU A 34 10.36 2.54 37.10
N ALA A 35 11.50 2.50 36.39
CA ALA A 35 11.93 3.51 35.43
C ALA A 35 11.44 3.27 34.00
N GLU A 36 11.09 2.03 33.63
CA GLU A 36 10.69 1.68 32.26
C GLU A 36 9.37 0.90 32.18
N GLY A 37 8.79 0.49 33.32
CA GLY A 37 7.56 -0.32 33.33
C GLY A 37 7.85 -1.79 33.08
N ILE A 38 7.08 -2.43 32.21
CA ILE A 38 7.34 -3.78 31.73
C ILE A 38 8.47 -3.72 30.69
N VAL A 39 9.50 -4.52 30.89
CA VAL A 39 10.66 -4.65 29.98
C VAL A 39 10.72 -6.07 29.48
N VAL A 40 10.77 -6.21 28.16
CA VAL A 40 11.02 -7.46 27.45
C VAL A 40 12.42 -7.40 26.86
N SER A 41 13.32 -8.27 27.27
CA SER A 41 14.67 -8.37 26.73
C SER A 41 14.84 -9.68 25.96
N TYR A 42 15.53 -9.63 24.84
CA TYR A 42 15.78 -10.78 23.96
C TYR A 42 17.06 -10.58 23.16
N ASN A 43 17.60 -11.66 22.59
CA ASN A 43 18.70 -11.62 21.63
C ASN A 43 18.18 -12.01 20.24
N LEU A 44 18.44 -11.16 19.25
CA LEU A 44 17.98 -11.30 17.87
C LEU A 44 19.12 -11.80 16.97
N SER A 45 18.88 -12.89 16.22
CA SER A 45 19.94 -13.56 15.43
C SER A 45 20.43 -12.77 14.21
N GLU A 46 19.56 -11.96 13.59
CA GLU A 46 19.86 -11.15 12.40
C GLU A 46 18.90 -9.95 12.32
N ASP A 47 19.15 -9.01 11.43
CA ASP A 47 18.27 -7.85 11.24
C ASP A 47 16.87 -8.30 10.79
N ALA A 48 15.85 -7.93 11.55
CA ALA A 48 14.49 -8.42 11.36
C ALA A 48 13.44 -7.38 11.79
N ILE A 49 12.19 -7.60 11.41
CA ILE A 49 11.06 -6.83 11.95
C ILE A 49 10.54 -7.58 13.18
N VAL A 50 10.33 -6.88 14.29
CA VAL A 50 9.81 -7.49 15.52
C VAL A 50 8.46 -6.89 15.86
N THR A 51 7.44 -7.73 16.01
CA THR A 51 6.13 -7.32 16.55
C THR A 51 5.91 -8.00 17.90
N ALA A 52 5.14 -7.37 18.78
CA ALA A 52 4.87 -7.89 20.11
C ALA A 52 3.39 -7.75 20.44
N ASP A 53 2.80 -8.84 20.94
CA ASP A 53 1.47 -8.83 21.55
C ASP A 53 1.61 -9.10 23.05
N PHE A 54 1.11 -8.19 23.87
CA PHE A 54 1.13 -8.31 25.31
C PHE A 54 -0.17 -8.94 25.77
N MET A 55 -0.06 -9.84 26.74
CA MET A 55 -1.19 -10.63 27.23
C MET A 55 -1.27 -10.59 28.74
N THR A 56 -2.48 -10.65 29.27
CA THR A 56 -2.76 -10.88 30.70
C THR A 56 -3.63 -12.11 30.83
N ASN A 57 -3.22 -13.07 31.66
CA ASN A 57 -3.93 -14.36 31.82
C ASN A 57 -4.20 -15.07 30.48
N GLY A 58 -3.24 -14.99 29.54
CA GLY A 58 -3.33 -15.61 28.21
C GLY A 58 -4.19 -14.86 27.18
N VAL A 59 -4.72 -13.67 27.51
CA VAL A 59 -5.57 -12.87 26.62
C VAL A 59 -4.83 -11.59 26.20
N SER A 60 -4.81 -11.28 24.90
CA SER A 60 -4.22 -10.05 24.37
C SER A 60 -4.88 -8.81 24.98
N VAL A 61 -4.05 -7.83 25.35
CA VAL A 61 -4.54 -6.58 25.98
C VAL A 61 -4.73 -5.44 24.98
N GLY A 62 -4.38 -5.62 23.69
CA GLY A 62 -4.58 -4.58 22.67
C GLY A 62 -3.85 -3.28 22.99
N VAL A 63 -2.55 -3.38 23.27
CA VAL A 63 -1.76 -2.30 23.88
C VAL A 63 -1.49 -1.14 22.92
N VAL A 64 -1.80 0.06 23.39
CA VAL A 64 -1.37 1.35 22.81
C VAL A 64 -0.23 1.93 23.67
N GLU A 65 0.86 2.37 23.03
CA GLU A 65 2.10 2.91 23.64
C GLU A 65 3.15 1.89 24.11
N VAL A 66 3.54 1.00 23.20
CA VAL A 66 4.75 0.19 23.35
C VAL A 66 5.94 0.93 22.72
N GLY A 67 7.05 1.02 23.45
CA GLY A 67 8.31 1.63 23.01
C GLY A 67 9.44 0.63 22.80
N GLY A 68 10.57 1.10 22.28
CA GLY A 68 11.75 0.27 22.02
C GLY A 68 11.67 -0.42 20.65
N ASP A 69 12.00 -1.71 20.62
CA ASP A 69 12.24 -2.50 19.40
C ASP A 69 10.97 -3.09 18.74
N VAL A 70 9.80 -2.51 18.98
CA VAL A 70 8.51 -3.05 18.51
C VAL A 70 8.05 -2.39 17.20
N ASN A 71 7.39 -3.17 16.35
CA ASN A 71 6.75 -2.80 15.09
C ASN A 71 7.69 -2.08 14.12
N LYS A 72 8.99 -2.39 14.13
CA LYS A 72 9.98 -1.76 13.23
C LYS A 72 11.08 -2.75 12.86
N VAL A 73 11.93 -2.35 11.92
CA VAL A 73 13.18 -3.07 11.63
C VAL A 73 14.15 -2.85 12.79
N VAL A 74 14.75 -3.93 13.28
CA VAL A 74 15.64 -3.99 14.44
C VAL A 74 16.89 -4.75 14.02
N SER A 75 18.07 -4.19 14.30
CA SER A 75 19.31 -4.89 13.99
C SER A 75 19.56 -6.08 14.93
N SER A 76 20.44 -7.00 14.54
CA SER A 76 20.80 -8.16 15.36
C SER A 76 21.41 -7.79 16.73
N GLY A 77 21.48 -8.76 17.64
CA GLY A 77 22.08 -8.62 18.97
C GLY A 77 21.08 -8.46 20.12
N GLU A 78 21.54 -7.93 21.25
CA GLU A 78 20.69 -7.72 22.43
C GLU A 78 19.71 -6.56 22.24
N ARG A 79 18.44 -6.84 22.49
CA ARG A 79 17.31 -5.95 22.18
C ARG A 79 16.32 -5.87 23.32
N ARG A 80 15.51 -4.82 23.28
CA ARG A 80 14.50 -4.57 24.31
C ARG A 80 13.26 -3.85 23.80
N ILE A 81 12.13 -4.27 24.35
CA ILE A 81 10.83 -3.60 24.21
C ILE A 81 10.39 -3.15 25.60
N THR A 82 9.83 -1.95 25.68
CA THR A 82 9.34 -1.38 26.94
C THR A 82 7.88 -1.02 26.81
N TRP A 83 7.10 -1.32 27.83
CA TRP A 83 5.70 -0.94 27.89
C TRP A 83 5.33 -0.39 29.27
N ARG A 84 4.58 0.72 29.25
CA ARG A 84 4.11 1.45 30.43
C ARG A 84 2.59 1.32 30.57
N PRO A 85 2.08 0.20 31.12
CA PRO A 85 0.64 0.03 31.32
C PRO A 85 0.03 1.08 32.27
N ASP A 86 0.86 1.71 33.11
CA ASP A 86 0.48 2.83 33.99
C ASP A 86 0.15 4.12 33.24
N ARG A 87 0.45 4.17 31.93
CA ARG A 87 0.23 5.34 31.08
C ARG A 87 -0.80 5.10 29.98
N SER A 88 -1.20 3.85 29.75
CA SER A 88 -2.18 3.50 28.72
C SER A 88 -3.60 3.88 29.18
N PRO A 89 -4.45 4.55 28.37
CA PRO A 89 -5.75 5.10 28.79
C PRO A 89 -6.70 4.12 29.53
N ASP A 90 -6.60 2.81 29.29
CA ASP A 90 -7.35 1.75 29.97
C ASP A 90 -6.54 1.10 31.12
N HIS A 91 -6.12 1.92 32.10
CA HIS A 91 -5.25 1.57 33.24
C HIS A 91 -5.65 0.32 34.06
N SER A 92 -6.86 -0.21 33.89
CA SER A 92 -7.51 -1.15 34.82
C SER A 92 -7.15 -2.63 34.60
N ARG A 93 -6.91 -3.05 33.34
CA ARG A 93 -6.81 -4.49 32.99
C ARG A 93 -5.46 -5.13 33.31
N VAL A 94 -4.39 -4.34 33.35
CA VAL A 94 -3.01 -4.86 33.46
C VAL A 94 -2.46 -4.77 34.88
N MET A 95 -2.85 -3.73 35.63
CA MET A 95 -2.33 -3.51 36.99
C MET A 95 -2.88 -4.51 38.01
N ALA A 96 -4.01 -5.17 37.69
CA ALA A 96 -4.65 -6.18 38.53
C ALA A 96 -4.30 -7.63 38.11
N ALA A 97 -3.51 -7.83 37.05
CA ALA A 97 -3.18 -9.16 36.55
C ALA A 97 -2.05 -9.80 37.38
N ASP A 98 -2.23 -11.08 37.72
CA ASP A 98 -1.19 -11.88 38.40
C ASP A 98 -0.01 -12.19 37.46
N GLU A 99 -0.27 -12.23 36.14
CA GLU A 99 0.72 -12.54 35.11
C GLU A 99 0.59 -11.65 33.86
N VAL A 100 1.74 -11.19 33.35
CA VAL A 100 1.91 -10.46 32.09
C VAL A 100 2.80 -11.31 31.19
N GLY A 101 2.23 -11.80 30.08
CA GLY A 101 2.93 -12.53 29.04
C GLY A 101 3.22 -11.63 27.84
N VAL A 102 4.17 -12.07 27.00
CA VAL A 102 4.44 -11.43 25.70
C VAL A 102 4.62 -12.49 24.63
N LYS A 103 3.95 -12.30 23.50
CA LYS A 103 4.18 -13.04 22.26
C LYS A 103 4.99 -12.17 21.33
N LEU A 104 6.29 -12.48 21.22
CA LEU A 104 7.17 -11.88 20.22
C LEU A 104 7.05 -12.64 18.91
N THR A 105 6.87 -11.92 17.81
CA THR A 105 6.98 -12.48 16.46
C THR A 105 8.11 -11.78 15.72
N VAL A 106 8.98 -12.57 15.11
CA VAL A 106 10.14 -12.08 14.37
C VAL A 106 9.91 -12.38 12.89
N TRP A 107 9.93 -11.35 12.06
CA TRP A 107 9.63 -11.43 10.64
C TRP A 107 10.91 -11.14 9.85
N PRO A 108 11.28 -11.98 8.88
CA PRO A 108 12.36 -11.62 7.97
C PRO A 108 11.94 -10.44 7.11
N LYS A 109 12.90 -9.58 6.73
CA LYS A 109 12.64 -8.44 5.83
C LYS A 109 12.03 -8.85 4.49
N THR A 110 12.26 -10.10 4.06
CA THR A 110 11.75 -10.69 2.82
C THR A 110 10.30 -11.18 2.93
N ASN A 111 9.77 -11.35 4.15
CA ASN A 111 8.39 -11.74 4.40
C ASN A 111 7.83 -10.88 5.56
N PRO A 112 7.69 -9.56 5.35
CA PRO A 112 7.32 -8.62 6.41
C PRO A 112 5.82 -8.70 6.77
N PRO A 113 5.39 -8.09 7.89
CA PRO A 113 3.98 -8.06 8.31
C PRO A 113 3.03 -7.48 7.27
N ASP A 114 1.76 -7.83 7.32
CA ASP A 114 0.78 -7.48 6.28
C ASP A 114 0.49 -5.97 6.10
N TRP A 115 0.81 -5.15 7.09
CA TRP A 115 0.53 -3.72 7.11
C TRP A 115 1.78 -2.93 7.44
N MET A 116 1.99 -1.85 6.69
CA MET A 116 3.07 -0.89 6.92
C MET A 116 2.48 0.53 7.02
N VAL A 117 2.94 1.28 8.00
CA VAL A 117 2.63 2.69 8.20
C VAL A 117 3.90 3.50 7.99
N VAL A 118 3.83 4.46 7.10
CA VAL A 118 4.93 5.39 6.79
C VAL A 118 4.56 6.77 7.32
N ASP A 119 5.37 7.35 8.19
CA ASP A 119 5.15 8.72 8.68
C ASP A 119 5.68 9.76 7.66
N LEU A 120 4.82 10.70 7.26
CA LEU A 120 5.20 11.77 6.34
C LEU A 120 5.57 13.08 7.05
N MET A 121 5.41 13.14 8.38
CA MET A 121 5.81 14.28 9.21
C MET A 121 7.19 14.05 9.83
N VAL A 122 7.63 12.80 9.96
CA VAL A 122 8.94 12.43 10.50
C VAL A 122 9.69 11.55 9.50
N LYS A 123 10.87 12.01 9.07
CA LYS A 123 11.71 11.33 8.08
C LYS A 123 12.12 9.92 8.55
N ASN A 124 12.08 8.94 7.66
CA ASN A 124 12.52 7.54 7.89
C ASN A 124 11.82 6.82 9.06
N VAL A 125 10.56 7.16 9.35
CA VAL A 125 9.78 6.44 10.37
C VAL A 125 8.79 5.49 9.70
N LEU A 126 9.06 4.19 9.87
CA LEU A 126 8.27 3.07 9.35
C LEU A 126 7.80 2.20 10.51
N GLN A 127 6.53 1.80 10.50
CA GLN A 127 5.94 0.91 11.48
C GLN A 127 5.23 -0.26 10.79
N PHE A 128 5.29 -1.46 11.36
CA PHE A 128 4.74 -2.69 10.78
C PHE A 128 3.77 -3.38 11.72
N TYR A 129 2.69 -3.92 11.16
CA TYR A 129 1.59 -4.53 11.91
C TYR A 129 1.16 -5.82 11.24
N ALA A 130 0.92 -6.86 12.04
CA ALA A 130 0.55 -8.18 11.54
C ALA A 130 -0.88 -8.21 11.02
N THR A 131 -1.80 -7.49 11.67
CA THR A 131 -3.21 -7.43 11.28
C THR A 131 -3.71 -5.98 11.22
N SER A 132 -4.84 -5.76 10.56
CA SER A 132 -5.49 -4.44 10.50
C SER A 132 -5.97 -3.96 11.87
N ASN A 133 -6.25 -4.87 12.81
CA ASN A 133 -6.68 -4.53 14.16
C ASN A 133 -5.54 -3.90 14.99
N ASP A 134 -4.30 -4.19 14.61
CA ASP A 134 -3.11 -3.66 15.31
C ASP A 134 -2.73 -2.26 14.80
N VAL A 135 -3.32 -1.80 13.69
CA VAL A 135 -3.05 -0.50 13.07
C VAL A 135 -3.61 0.63 13.96
N PRO A 136 -2.77 1.57 14.45
CA PRO A 136 -3.20 2.59 15.40
C PRO A 136 -4.37 3.47 14.91
N GLY A 137 -5.44 3.53 15.69
CA GLY A 137 -6.65 4.29 15.34
C GLY A 137 -7.51 3.66 14.24
N GLY A 138 -7.15 2.46 13.77
CA GLY A 138 -7.86 1.72 12.73
C GLY A 138 -7.58 2.23 11.32
N VAL A 139 -7.70 1.35 10.33
CA VAL A 139 -7.35 1.61 8.92
C VAL A 139 -8.09 2.81 8.30
N GLY A 140 -9.29 3.14 8.82
CA GLY A 140 -10.12 4.28 8.39
C GLY A 140 -9.70 5.64 8.97
N SER A 141 -8.70 5.69 9.85
CA SER A 141 -8.31 6.93 10.53
C SER A 141 -7.79 8.00 9.58
N ARG A 142 -8.18 9.26 9.82
CA ARG A 142 -7.81 10.42 9.00
C ARG A 142 -6.30 10.61 8.85
N GLN A 143 -5.50 10.14 9.81
CA GLN A 143 -4.03 10.22 9.69
C GLN A 143 -3.50 9.47 8.46
N TYR A 144 -4.18 8.40 8.02
CA TYR A 144 -3.82 7.60 6.85
C TYR A 144 -4.27 8.21 5.52
N LYS A 145 -5.01 9.33 5.59
CA LYS A 145 -5.44 10.15 4.46
C LYS A 145 -4.73 11.51 4.44
N THR A 146 -3.77 11.74 5.35
CA THR A 146 -3.15 13.05 5.53
C THR A 146 -1.64 12.99 5.80
N THR A 147 -1.23 12.51 6.97
CA THR A 147 0.14 12.62 7.48
C THR A 147 0.90 11.31 7.46
N LYS A 148 0.25 10.22 7.06
CA LYS A 148 0.85 8.89 6.97
C LYS A 148 0.40 8.20 5.68
N LEU A 149 1.27 7.37 5.09
CA LEU A 149 0.84 6.36 4.13
C LEU A 149 0.51 5.09 4.91
N LEU A 150 -0.68 4.54 4.68
CA LEU A 150 -1.01 3.17 5.09
C LEU A 150 -0.85 2.27 3.88
N MET A 151 -0.03 1.24 4.00
CA MET A 151 0.27 0.32 2.91
C MET A 151 -0.08 -1.11 3.30
N ARG A 152 -0.76 -1.81 2.39
CA ARG A 152 -1.14 -3.22 2.51
C ARG A 152 -0.17 -4.05 1.67
N ARG A 153 0.39 -5.11 2.27
CA ARG A 153 1.14 -6.13 1.53
C ARG A 153 0.18 -6.91 0.63
N ILE A 154 0.52 -7.02 -0.64
CA ILE A 154 -0.22 -7.76 -1.64
C ILE A 154 0.48 -9.11 -1.86
N PRO A 155 -0.18 -10.24 -1.55
CA PRO A 155 0.41 -11.57 -1.64
C PRO A 155 0.37 -12.08 -3.09
N ALA A 156 1.21 -11.50 -3.93
CA ALA A 156 1.24 -11.75 -5.36
C ALA A 156 2.29 -12.78 -5.80
N ALA A 157 3.30 -13.04 -4.97
CA ALA A 157 4.44 -13.87 -5.33
C ALA A 157 4.00 -15.26 -5.82
N GLY A 158 4.31 -15.54 -7.08
CA GLY A 158 4.05 -16.83 -7.72
C GLY A 158 2.60 -17.10 -8.08
N VAL A 159 1.67 -16.16 -7.81
CA VAL A 159 0.26 -16.32 -8.18
C VAL A 159 0.09 -16.07 -9.67
N GLU A 160 -0.49 -17.06 -10.34
CA GLU A 160 -0.86 -16.96 -11.75
C GLU A 160 -2.34 -16.60 -11.87
N TRP A 161 -2.67 -15.60 -12.68
CA TRP A 161 -4.06 -15.21 -12.95
C TRP A 161 -4.24 -14.78 -14.40
N ARG A 162 -5.49 -14.76 -14.85
CA ARG A 162 -5.86 -14.23 -16.16
C ARG A 162 -6.15 -12.73 -16.03
N MET A 163 -5.25 -11.91 -16.55
CA MET A 163 -5.37 -10.44 -16.62
C MET A 163 -6.17 -10.05 -17.85
N GLY A 164 -6.97 -8.99 -17.77
CA GLY A 164 -7.74 -8.49 -18.90
C GLY A 164 -9.08 -9.19 -19.13
N LYS A 165 -9.64 -8.99 -20.32
CA LYS A 165 -10.84 -9.64 -20.85
C LYS A 165 -10.81 -9.57 -22.39
N GLU A 166 -11.29 -10.61 -23.06
CA GLU A 166 -11.36 -10.66 -24.53
C GLU A 166 -12.13 -9.46 -25.14
N ASN A 167 -11.72 -9.05 -26.35
CA ASN A 167 -12.36 -8.02 -27.18
C ASN A 167 -12.41 -6.60 -26.58
N TYR A 168 -11.36 -6.18 -25.88
CA TYR A 168 -11.17 -4.78 -25.47
C TYR A 168 -10.20 -4.05 -26.42
N ASN A 169 -10.44 -2.74 -26.62
CA ASN A 169 -9.59 -1.90 -27.49
C ASN A 169 -8.18 -1.70 -26.92
N TYR A 170 -8.05 -1.60 -25.60
CA TYR A 170 -6.80 -1.36 -24.88
C TYR A 170 -6.53 -2.47 -23.87
N GLY A 171 -5.25 -2.75 -23.63
CA GLY A 171 -4.82 -3.87 -22.79
C GLY A 171 -4.96 -5.22 -23.49
N TYR A 172 -4.69 -6.30 -22.77
CA TYR A 172 -4.62 -7.62 -23.36
C TYR A 172 -5.01 -8.73 -22.40
N ASP A 173 -5.75 -9.70 -22.91
CA ASP A 173 -6.17 -10.88 -22.16
C ASP A 173 -5.10 -11.97 -22.22
N HIS A 174 -4.47 -12.26 -21.09
CA HIS A 174 -3.40 -13.23 -20.98
C HIS A 174 -3.16 -13.68 -19.53
N TYR A 175 -2.46 -14.80 -19.37
CA TYR A 175 -1.97 -15.21 -18.05
C TYR A 175 -0.77 -14.35 -17.63
N VAL A 176 -0.78 -13.94 -16.37
CA VAL A 176 0.29 -13.17 -15.74
C VAL A 176 0.72 -13.84 -14.45
N LYS A 177 2.00 -13.69 -14.13
CA LYS A 177 2.60 -14.08 -12.85
C LYS A 177 3.43 -12.93 -12.31
N LEU A 178 3.25 -12.58 -11.04
CA LEU A 178 4.17 -11.67 -10.36
C LEU A 178 5.20 -12.48 -9.59
N SER A 179 6.49 -12.14 -9.71
CA SER A 179 7.56 -12.88 -9.03
C SER A 179 7.60 -12.61 -7.54
N SER A 180 7.08 -11.46 -7.11
CA SER A 180 7.25 -10.95 -5.75
C SER A 180 5.96 -10.35 -5.20
N ASP A 181 5.82 -10.43 -3.87
CA ASP A 181 4.89 -9.58 -3.13
C ASP A 181 5.33 -8.13 -3.24
N TYR A 182 4.41 -7.21 -2.93
CA TYR A 182 4.71 -5.79 -2.86
C TYR A 182 3.75 -5.12 -1.90
N TYR A 183 4.08 -3.94 -1.39
CA TYR A 183 3.12 -3.11 -0.68
C TYR A 183 2.42 -2.18 -1.64
N MET A 184 1.13 -1.94 -1.41
CA MET A 184 0.34 -0.93 -2.13
C MET A 184 -0.33 0.00 -1.11
N CYS A 185 -0.36 1.30 -1.39
CA CYS A 185 -1.12 2.25 -0.58
C CYS A 185 -2.59 1.84 -0.53
N VAL A 186 -3.18 1.89 0.66
CA VAL A 186 -4.58 1.51 0.92
C VAL A 186 -5.57 2.46 0.27
N TYR A 187 -5.20 3.72 0.18
CA TYR A 187 -5.96 4.78 -0.48
C TYR A 187 -5.19 5.28 -1.71
N GLN A 188 -5.91 5.95 -2.61
CA GLN A 188 -5.31 6.88 -3.55
C GLN A 188 -4.44 7.89 -2.78
N LEU A 189 -3.29 8.24 -3.36
CA LEU A 189 -2.42 9.26 -2.79
C LEU A 189 -3.20 10.57 -2.68
N THR A 190 -3.24 11.18 -1.51
CA THR A 190 -4.03 12.41 -1.27
C THR A 190 -3.23 13.68 -1.49
N LEU A 191 -3.94 14.79 -1.70
CA LEU A 191 -3.34 16.13 -1.77
C LEU A 191 -2.50 16.46 -0.54
N ARG A 192 -2.97 16.08 0.66
CA ARG A 192 -2.24 16.35 1.89
C ARG A 192 -0.96 15.53 2.01
N GLN A 193 -0.97 14.27 1.60
CA GLN A 193 0.23 13.42 1.62
C GLN A 193 1.30 13.95 0.65
N ALA A 194 0.91 14.41 -0.55
CA ALA A 194 1.82 15.06 -1.48
C ALA A 194 2.38 16.38 -0.90
N TYR A 195 1.54 17.18 -0.25
CA TYR A 195 1.96 18.42 0.40
C TYR A 195 2.98 18.22 1.52
N CYS A 196 2.88 17.12 2.27
CA CYS A 196 3.87 16.78 3.30
C CYS A 196 5.29 16.64 2.72
N ILE A 197 5.41 16.15 1.48
CA ILE A 197 6.70 15.87 0.84
C ILE A 197 7.32 17.10 0.18
N ASN A 198 6.62 17.75 -0.74
CA ASN A 198 7.21 18.81 -1.57
C ASN A 198 6.29 20.05 -1.71
N LYS A 199 5.32 20.21 -0.81
CA LYS A 199 4.34 21.31 -0.82
C LYS A 199 3.45 21.37 -2.07
N THR A 200 3.38 20.30 -2.86
CA THR A 200 2.38 20.15 -3.93
C THR A 200 0.97 20.18 -3.31
N SER A 201 0.13 21.14 -3.70
CA SER A 201 -1.16 21.38 -3.02
C SER A 201 -2.28 22.04 -3.84
N ALA A 202 -2.14 22.13 -5.17
CA ALA A 202 -3.16 22.79 -5.98
C ALA A 202 -4.20 21.75 -6.45
N SER A 203 -5.35 21.69 -5.77
CA SER A 203 -6.50 20.96 -6.29
C SER A 203 -7.31 21.83 -7.24
N THR A 204 -7.82 21.24 -8.31
CA THR A 204 -8.81 21.84 -9.22
C THR A 204 -10.23 21.84 -8.63
N PHE A 205 -10.42 21.24 -7.45
CA PHE A 205 -11.71 21.12 -6.75
C PHE A 205 -11.79 21.93 -5.44
N SER A 206 -10.80 22.79 -5.15
CA SER A 206 -10.78 23.59 -3.92
C SER A 206 -11.95 24.56 -3.77
N ASP A 207 -12.62 24.90 -4.88
CA ASP A 207 -13.75 25.82 -4.89
C ASP A 207 -15.09 25.13 -4.58
N VAL A 208 -15.13 23.79 -4.61
CA VAL A 208 -16.35 22.98 -4.43
C VAL A 208 -16.27 22.02 -3.24
N VAL A 209 -15.08 21.78 -2.68
CA VAL A 209 -14.88 20.92 -1.50
C VAL A 209 -14.06 21.64 -0.44
N ASP A 210 -14.65 21.84 0.75
CA ASP A 210 -14.00 22.53 1.87
C ASP A 210 -12.75 21.80 2.38
N ASP A 211 -12.85 20.50 2.70
CA ASP A 211 -11.71 19.67 3.14
C ASP A 211 -11.07 18.94 1.94
N TYR A 212 -10.61 19.69 0.94
CA TYR A 212 -9.99 19.12 -0.25
C TYR A 212 -8.69 18.35 0.03
N TRP A 213 -8.11 18.49 1.22
CA TRP A 213 -6.86 17.85 1.62
C TRP A 213 -6.89 16.32 1.62
N VAL A 214 -8.07 15.73 1.83
CA VAL A 214 -8.29 14.27 1.85
C VAL A 214 -8.85 13.72 0.54
N LEU A 215 -8.99 14.58 -0.48
CA LEU A 215 -9.26 14.14 -1.85
C LEU A 215 -8.02 13.49 -2.46
N PRO A 216 -8.19 12.61 -3.45
CA PRO A 216 -7.07 12.09 -4.22
C PRO A 216 -6.28 13.24 -4.87
N LEU A 217 -4.97 13.08 -4.93
CA LEU A 217 -4.05 13.95 -5.65
C LEU A 217 -4.38 13.89 -7.13
N GLU A 218 -4.66 15.06 -7.69
CA GLU A 218 -4.98 15.26 -9.10
C GLU A 218 -4.30 16.50 -9.65
N GLY A 219 -4.41 16.74 -10.95
CA GLY A 219 -3.92 17.98 -11.55
C GLY A 219 -2.39 18.07 -11.67
N ILE A 220 -1.68 16.94 -11.53
CA ILE A 220 -0.22 16.87 -11.72
C ILE A 220 0.12 16.05 -12.97
N SER A 221 1.30 16.29 -13.55
CA SER A 221 1.78 15.57 -14.74
C SER A 221 2.68 14.40 -14.39
N TRP A 222 2.90 13.48 -15.33
CA TRP A 222 3.93 12.45 -15.23
C TRP A 222 5.30 13.04 -14.89
N ARG A 223 5.66 14.19 -15.48
CA ARG A 223 6.92 14.87 -15.16
C ARG A 223 6.96 15.33 -13.71
N THR A 224 5.88 15.89 -13.17
CA THR A 224 5.83 16.27 -11.75
C THR A 224 5.84 15.04 -10.84
N MET A 225 5.16 13.96 -11.24
CA MET A 225 5.06 12.74 -10.44
C MET A 225 6.37 11.95 -10.41
N ARG A 226 6.96 11.69 -11.58
CA ARG A 226 8.06 10.73 -11.80
C ARG A 226 9.30 11.30 -12.50
N GLY A 227 9.28 12.57 -12.91
CA GLY A 227 10.49 13.28 -13.36
C GLY A 227 10.91 13.01 -14.80
N GLY A 228 10.03 12.47 -15.64
CA GLY A 228 10.27 12.30 -17.08
C GLY A 228 11.09 11.07 -17.49
N ALA A 229 11.52 10.24 -16.53
CA ALA A 229 12.09 8.93 -16.81
C ALA A 229 11.09 8.07 -17.61
N ASP A 230 11.59 7.35 -18.61
CA ASP A 230 10.80 6.52 -19.50
C ASP A 230 10.66 5.10 -18.94
N TRP A 231 9.43 4.60 -18.91
CA TRP A 231 9.14 3.23 -18.52
C TRP A 231 8.79 2.40 -19.76
N PRO A 232 9.32 1.18 -19.94
CA PRO A 232 10.21 0.45 -19.03
C PRO A 232 11.72 0.68 -19.25
N ALA A 233 12.10 1.50 -20.23
CA ALA A 233 13.50 1.66 -20.65
C ALA A 233 14.46 2.09 -19.52
N ASP A 234 14.03 2.97 -18.63
CA ASP A 234 14.81 3.44 -17.47
C ASP A 234 14.49 2.64 -16.18
N GLY A 235 13.64 1.61 -16.28
CA GLY A 235 13.13 0.84 -15.15
C GLY A 235 12.58 1.74 -14.04
N HIS A 236 12.94 1.43 -12.79
CA HIS A 236 12.50 2.20 -11.61
C HIS A 236 13.26 3.52 -11.39
N THR A 237 14.08 3.99 -12.33
CA THR A 237 14.72 5.31 -12.24
C THR A 237 13.66 6.41 -12.30
N VAL A 238 13.84 7.49 -11.52
CA VAL A 238 12.95 8.65 -11.49
C VAL A 238 13.78 9.93 -11.58
N GLY A 239 13.21 11.00 -12.13
CA GLY A 239 13.92 12.27 -12.26
C GLY A 239 14.07 13.01 -10.92
N ASP A 240 15.19 13.70 -10.75
CA ASP A 240 15.47 14.48 -9.54
C ASP A 240 14.40 15.56 -9.28
N GLY A 241 13.96 15.67 -8.02
CA GLY A 241 13.01 16.69 -7.58
C GLY A 241 11.55 16.39 -7.93
N CYS A 242 11.25 15.27 -8.60
CA CYS A 242 9.87 14.82 -8.78
C CYS A 242 9.24 14.34 -7.45
N LEU A 243 7.93 14.15 -7.43
CA LEU A 243 7.21 13.77 -6.22
C LEU A 243 7.67 12.39 -5.70
N ILE A 244 7.87 11.41 -6.58
CA ILE A 244 8.37 10.08 -6.20
C ILE A 244 9.79 10.17 -5.62
N ASP A 245 10.70 10.94 -6.22
CA ASP A 245 12.04 11.18 -5.68
C ASP A 245 11.96 11.78 -4.26
N GLY A 246 11.06 12.74 -4.05
CA GLY A 246 10.78 13.30 -2.72
C GLY A 246 10.31 12.25 -1.72
N PHE A 247 9.36 11.38 -2.09
CA PHE A 247 8.91 10.27 -1.26
C PHE A 247 10.06 9.32 -0.92
N ARG A 248 10.84 8.87 -1.92
CA ARG A 248 11.99 7.96 -1.71
C ARG A 248 13.02 8.56 -0.74
N LYS A 249 13.37 9.83 -0.92
CA LYS A 249 14.31 10.55 -0.05
C LYS A 249 13.79 10.73 1.38
N TRP A 250 12.46 10.85 1.56
CA TRP A 250 11.85 11.07 2.87
C TRP A 250 11.63 9.78 3.66
N THR A 251 11.29 8.70 2.98
CA THR A 251 10.88 7.43 3.60
C THR A 251 12.01 6.40 3.64
N GLY A 252 12.98 6.50 2.72
CA GLY A 252 13.99 5.48 2.49
C GLY A 252 13.45 4.23 1.76
N LEU A 253 12.22 4.29 1.23
CA LEU A 253 11.59 3.21 0.49
C LEU A 253 11.70 3.44 -1.02
N GLU A 254 11.81 2.36 -1.81
CA GLU A 254 11.79 2.40 -3.28
C GLU A 254 10.37 2.57 -3.85
N LEU A 255 9.65 3.60 -3.41
CA LEU A 255 8.27 3.87 -3.83
C LEU A 255 8.20 4.16 -5.34
N ASP A 256 7.16 3.69 -6.02
CA ASP A 256 6.88 4.00 -7.43
C ASP A 256 5.37 3.89 -7.71
N LEU A 257 4.95 4.13 -8.95
CA LEU A 257 3.60 3.78 -9.44
C LEU A 257 3.49 2.27 -9.69
N PRO A 258 2.30 1.66 -9.60
CA PRO A 258 2.11 0.26 -9.96
C PRO A 258 2.29 0.03 -11.46
N THR A 259 2.72 -1.16 -11.85
CA THR A 259 2.44 -1.65 -13.21
C THR A 259 0.94 -1.91 -13.35
N SER A 260 0.45 -1.91 -14.58
CA SER A 260 -0.93 -2.22 -14.94
C SER A 260 -1.35 -3.61 -14.42
N ALA A 261 -0.41 -4.57 -14.41
CA ALA A 261 -0.63 -5.91 -13.87
C ALA A 261 -0.72 -5.93 -12.33
N GLN A 262 0.18 -5.22 -11.64
CA GLN A 262 0.09 -5.06 -10.18
C GLN A 262 -1.26 -4.45 -9.80
N TRP A 263 -1.65 -3.36 -10.47
CA TRP A 263 -2.91 -2.69 -10.19
C TRP A 263 -4.12 -3.60 -10.33
N GLU A 264 -4.23 -4.34 -11.45
CA GLU A 264 -5.39 -5.21 -11.68
C GLU A 264 -5.44 -6.39 -10.70
N PHE A 265 -4.29 -6.99 -10.37
CA PHE A 265 -4.20 -8.04 -9.38
C PHE A 265 -4.73 -7.57 -8.02
N ALA A 266 -4.28 -6.38 -7.59
CA ALA A 266 -4.71 -5.75 -6.36
C ALA A 266 -6.20 -5.38 -6.36
N ALA A 267 -6.72 -4.86 -7.47
CA ALA A 267 -8.13 -4.49 -7.61
C ALA A 267 -9.05 -5.71 -7.46
N ARG A 268 -8.70 -6.81 -8.14
CA ARG A 268 -9.45 -8.07 -8.10
C ARG A 268 -9.42 -8.73 -6.73
N ALA A 269 -8.30 -8.64 -5.99
CA ALA A 269 -8.18 -9.17 -4.63
C ALA A 269 -8.69 -10.61 -4.46
N GLY A 270 -8.33 -11.49 -5.40
CA GLY A 270 -8.74 -12.89 -5.43
C GLY A 270 -10.14 -13.17 -6.00
N THR A 271 -10.87 -12.15 -6.44
CA THR A 271 -12.17 -12.30 -7.12
C THR A 271 -12.01 -12.43 -8.63
N SER A 272 -12.98 -13.07 -9.29
CA SER A 272 -13.00 -13.30 -10.74
C SER A 272 -14.00 -12.44 -11.52
N GLY A 273 -14.84 -11.66 -10.81
CA GLY A 273 -15.85 -10.81 -11.41
C GLY A 273 -15.28 -9.61 -12.16
N GLU A 274 -16.17 -8.85 -12.82
CA GLU A 274 -15.81 -7.54 -13.37
C GLU A 274 -15.43 -6.57 -12.25
N VAL A 275 -16.00 -6.72 -11.06
CA VAL A 275 -15.73 -5.92 -9.85
C VAL A 275 -15.61 -6.84 -8.64
N TRP A 276 -14.97 -6.39 -7.56
CA TRP A 276 -14.79 -7.25 -6.38
C TRP A 276 -16.11 -7.66 -5.71
N TRP A 277 -17.18 -6.87 -5.89
CA TRP A 277 -18.49 -7.10 -5.30
C TRP A 277 -19.47 -7.85 -6.21
N GLY A 278 -19.07 -8.30 -7.40
CA GLY A 278 -20.00 -8.93 -8.33
C GLY A 278 -19.41 -9.34 -9.68
N ALA A 279 -20.12 -10.24 -10.36
CA ALA A 279 -19.70 -10.76 -11.66
C ALA A 279 -19.74 -9.68 -12.77
N ASP A 280 -20.64 -8.72 -12.66
CA ASP A 280 -20.92 -7.68 -13.66
C ASP A 280 -21.11 -6.31 -13.00
N VAL A 281 -20.79 -5.25 -13.74
CA VAL A 281 -21.04 -3.87 -13.32
C VAL A 281 -22.26 -3.28 -14.02
N SER A 282 -23.09 -2.56 -13.25
CA SER A 282 -24.23 -1.78 -13.74
C SER A 282 -24.53 -0.62 -12.80
N ASP A 283 -25.31 0.36 -13.26
CA ASP A 283 -25.68 1.54 -12.47
C ASP A 283 -26.38 1.17 -11.15
N ALA A 284 -27.21 0.12 -11.16
CA ALA A 284 -27.88 -0.37 -9.96
C ALA A 284 -26.88 -1.03 -8.98
N LYS A 285 -25.85 -1.72 -9.49
CA LYS A 285 -24.86 -2.46 -8.69
C LYS A 285 -23.69 -1.61 -8.23
N VAL A 286 -23.42 -0.47 -8.86
CA VAL A 286 -22.32 0.44 -8.47
C VAL A 286 -22.74 1.42 -7.37
N LYS A 287 -24.05 1.65 -7.20
CA LYS A 287 -24.59 2.58 -6.22
C LYS A 287 -24.14 2.19 -4.81
N GLY A 288 -23.43 3.09 -4.13
CA GLY A 288 -22.87 2.85 -2.80
C GLY A 288 -21.59 2.00 -2.79
N MET A 289 -21.07 1.63 -3.96
CA MET A 289 -19.83 0.85 -4.12
C MET A 289 -18.67 1.66 -4.70
N ALA A 290 -18.94 2.69 -5.50
CA ALA A 290 -17.94 3.58 -6.07
C ALA A 290 -18.52 4.97 -6.40
N ASN A 291 -17.65 5.97 -6.50
CA ASN A 291 -17.98 7.28 -7.08
C ASN A 291 -17.74 7.24 -8.59
N CYS A 292 -18.80 7.29 -9.40
CA CYS A 292 -18.76 7.27 -10.86
C CYS A 292 -20.03 7.87 -11.47
N ALA A 293 -20.13 7.86 -12.80
CA ALA A 293 -21.30 8.28 -13.58
C ALA A 293 -21.79 9.70 -13.25
N SER A 294 -20.87 10.59 -12.87
CA SER A 294 -21.14 11.96 -12.43
C SER A 294 -22.15 12.06 -11.28
N ALA A 295 -22.30 11.02 -10.46
CA ALA A 295 -23.28 10.98 -9.38
C ALA A 295 -23.06 12.10 -8.33
N VAL A 296 -21.79 12.40 -8.03
CA VAL A 296 -21.38 13.51 -7.16
C VAL A 296 -20.89 14.73 -7.97
N GLY A 297 -20.29 14.49 -9.15
CA GLY A 297 -19.77 15.55 -10.03
C GLY A 297 -18.37 16.04 -9.68
N HIS A 298 -17.74 15.50 -8.64
CA HIS A 298 -16.35 15.75 -8.24
C HIS A 298 -15.79 14.52 -7.47
N PRO A 299 -14.47 14.40 -7.25
CA PRO A 299 -13.93 13.36 -6.39
C PRO A 299 -14.36 13.57 -4.94
N VAL A 300 -14.39 12.50 -4.16
CA VAL A 300 -14.73 12.50 -2.74
C VAL A 300 -13.51 12.12 -1.90
N GLU A 301 -13.64 12.29 -0.58
CA GLU A 301 -12.64 11.83 0.38
C GLU A 301 -12.29 10.36 0.10
N VAL A 302 -10.99 10.05 0.04
CA VAL A 302 -10.53 8.68 -0.16
C VAL A 302 -11.09 7.77 0.94
N GLY A 303 -11.54 6.58 0.57
CA GLY A 303 -12.17 5.63 1.49
C GLY A 303 -13.62 5.92 1.83
N SER A 304 -14.33 6.69 1.00
CA SER A 304 -15.78 6.94 1.18
C SER A 304 -16.65 5.73 0.83
N TYR A 305 -16.10 4.76 0.08
CA TYR A 305 -16.80 3.55 -0.36
C TYR A 305 -16.17 2.30 0.26
N PRO A 306 -16.88 1.15 0.31
CA PRO A 306 -16.33 -0.06 0.91
C PRO A 306 -15.05 -0.54 0.21
N PRO A 307 -14.06 -1.04 0.97
CA PRO A 307 -12.83 -1.57 0.38
C PRO A 307 -13.06 -2.94 -0.27
N ASN A 308 -12.14 -3.33 -1.16
CA ASN A 308 -12.10 -4.69 -1.66
C ASN A 308 -11.67 -5.71 -0.57
N PRO A 309 -11.71 -7.04 -0.83
CA PRO A 309 -11.37 -8.07 0.16
C PRO A 309 -9.97 -7.97 0.79
N TRP A 310 -9.04 -7.23 0.18
CA TRP A 310 -7.70 -6.98 0.74
C TRP A 310 -7.60 -5.69 1.55
N GLY A 311 -8.69 -4.95 1.67
CA GLY A 311 -8.75 -3.69 2.41
C GLY A 311 -8.29 -2.48 1.60
N LEU A 312 -8.24 -2.57 0.26
CA LEU A 312 -7.91 -1.45 -0.62
C LEU A 312 -9.18 -0.68 -0.98
N TYR A 313 -9.14 0.64 -0.79
CA TYR A 313 -10.25 1.54 -1.07
C TYR A 313 -10.09 2.20 -2.43
N ASP A 314 -11.20 2.60 -3.04
CA ASP A 314 -11.23 3.39 -4.28
C ASP A 314 -10.46 2.76 -5.45
N MET A 315 -10.31 1.43 -5.47
CA MET A 315 -9.79 0.70 -6.65
C MET A 315 -10.75 0.82 -7.84
N TYR A 316 -11.98 1.28 -7.60
CA TYR A 316 -13.00 1.46 -8.62
C TYR A 316 -13.65 2.83 -8.39
N GLY A 317 -13.50 3.73 -9.36
CA GLY A 317 -14.05 5.08 -9.31
C GLY A 317 -13.22 6.07 -8.50
N ASN A 318 -13.89 7.16 -8.10
CA ASN A 318 -13.28 8.38 -7.60
C ASN A 318 -12.41 9.07 -8.65
N ILE A 319 -11.19 8.61 -8.90
CA ILE A 319 -10.33 9.15 -9.94
C ILE A 319 -9.55 8.02 -10.63
N ILE A 320 -9.23 8.20 -11.91
CA ILE A 320 -8.42 7.24 -12.65
C ILE A 320 -7.03 7.17 -12.00
N GLU A 321 -6.47 5.98 -11.83
CA GLU A 321 -5.11 5.80 -11.31
C GLU A 321 -4.12 5.54 -12.45
N GLU A 322 -3.11 6.40 -12.59
CA GLU A 322 -2.04 6.26 -13.59
C GLU A 322 -1.02 5.19 -13.17
N CYS A 323 -0.74 4.26 -14.09
CA CYS A 323 0.26 3.19 -13.96
C CYS A 323 1.54 3.53 -14.76
N LEU A 324 2.59 2.73 -14.54
CA LEU A 324 3.87 2.87 -15.25
C LEU A 324 3.77 2.64 -16.76
N ASP A 325 2.97 1.64 -17.15
CA ASP A 325 2.83 1.13 -18.51
C ASP A 325 2.36 2.20 -19.50
N TYR A 326 2.81 2.09 -20.75
CA TYR A 326 2.18 2.79 -21.86
C TYR A 326 0.84 2.15 -22.23
N CYS A 327 -0.17 2.97 -22.49
CA CYS A 327 -1.49 2.53 -22.94
C CYS A 327 -1.46 2.29 -24.44
N CYS A 328 -1.53 1.04 -24.90
CA CYS A 328 -1.52 0.73 -26.33
C CYS A 328 -2.70 -0.17 -26.73
N PHE A 329 -2.94 -0.30 -28.04
CA PHE A 329 -3.95 -1.22 -28.55
C PHE A 329 -3.58 -2.67 -28.24
N GLY A 330 -4.59 -3.52 -28.04
CA GLY A 330 -4.40 -4.94 -27.73
C GLY A 330 -3.52 -5.72 -28.73
N SER A 331 -3.48 -5.28 -29.99
CA SER A 331 -2.59 -5.88 -31.01
C SER A 331 -1.10 -5.74 -30.68
N VAL A 332 -0.69 -4.64 -30.04
CA VAL A 332 0.72 -4.43 -29.63
C VAL A 332 1.11 -5.45 -28.57
N TYR A 333 0.22 -5.68 -27.60
CA TYR A 333 0.44 -6.70 -26.58
C TYR A 333 0.43 -8.13 -27.15
N GLN A 334 -0.39 -8.41 -28.17
CA GLN A 334 -0.36 -9.71 -28.87
C GLN A 334 0.98 -9.97 -29.55
N GLU A 335 1.61 -8.94 -30.12
CA GLU A 335 2.94 -9.05 -30.71
C GLU A 335 4.02 -9.30 -29.63
N LEU A 336 3.90 -8.61 -28.49
CA LEU A 336 4.85 -8.74 -27.38
C LEU A 336 4.78 -10.06 -26.64
N TYR A 337 3.56 -10.53 -26.35
CA TYR A 337 3.32 -11.67 -25.46
C TYR A 337 2.83 -12.92 -26.20
N GLY A 338 2.64 -12.82 -27.52
CA GLY A 338 2.05 -13.86 -28.35
C GLY A 338 0.52 -13.81 -28.35
N ASN A 339 -0.10 -14.39 -29.38
CA ASN A 339 -1.55 -14.49 -29.52
C ASN A 339 -2.12 -15.62 -28.63
N ALA A 340 -2.97 -15.28 -27.68
CA ALA A 340 -3.56 -16.18 -26.67
C ALA A 340 -2.52 -17.06 -25.93
N PRO A 341 -1.57 -16.46 -25.19
CA PRO A 341 -0.51 -17.22 -24.55
C PRO A 341 -1.08 -18.11 -23.44
N THR A 342 -0.68 -19.37 -23.44
CA THR A 342 -1.06 -20.37 -22.42
C THR A 342 -0.09 -20.42 -21.25
N VAL A 343 1.09 -19.80 -21.38
CA VAL A 343 2.08 -19.66 -20.32
C VAL A 343 1.99 -18.25 -19.75
N ALA A 344 2.05 -18.14 -18.42
CA ALA A 344 1.99 -16.86 -17.74
C ALA A 344 3.22 -15.99 -18.09
N VAL A 345 2.96 -14.74 -18.49
CA VAL A 345 4.00 -13.71 -18.63
C VAL A 345 4.43 -13.28 -17.24
N SER A 346 5.73 -13.37 -16.95
CA SER A 346 6.27 -12.99 -15.64
C SER A 346 6.56 -11.50 -15.60
N ASP A 347 6.06 -10.81 -14.56
CA ASP A 347 6.25 -9.38 -14.29
C ASP A 347 6.11 -8.48 -15.54
N PRO A 348 4.95 -8.50 -16.25
CA PRO A 348 4.77 -7.73 -17.47
C PRO A 348 4.87 -6.22 -17.16
N GLU A 349 5.79 -5.57 -17.84
CA GLU A 349 6.05 -4.12 -17.75
C GLU A 349 5.29 -3.31 -18.81
N GLY A 350 4.60 -4.00 -19.72
CA GLY A 350 3.95 -3.40 -20.88
C GLY A 350 4.91 -3.07 -22.03
N PRO A 351 4.38 -2.51 -23.12
CA PRO A 351 5.16 -2.07 -24.28
C PRO A 351 6.11 -0.94 -23.93
N SER A 352 7.24 -0.92 -24.63
CA SER A 352 8.13 0.23 -24.64
C SER A 352 7.47 1.44 -25.29
N SER A 353 8.03 2.62 -25.04
CA SER A 353 7.56 3.84 -25.69
C SER A 353 7.56 3.65 -27.21
N GLY A 354 8.67 3.17 -27.79
CA GLY A 354 8.84 2.91 -29.24
C GLY A 354 7.74 2.06 -29.90
N GLU A 355 7.18 1.10 -29.17
CA GLU A 355 6.16 0.17 -29.66
C GLU A 355 4.74 0.74 -29.53
N CYS A 356 4.53 1.69 -28.61
CA CYS A 356 3.22 2.24 -28.39
C CYS A 356 2.80 3.23 -29.49
N ASN A 357 1.64 2.94 -30.08
CA ASN A 357 1.04 3.68 -31.18
C ASN A 357 -0.16 4.55 -30.76
N VAL A 358 -0.48 4.62 -29.47
CA VAL A 358 -1.54 5.49 -28.96
C VAL A 358 -0.92 6.81 -28.51
N THR A 359 -1.33 7.88 -29.17
CA THR A 359 -0.92 9.24 -28.86
C THR A 359 -2.13 10.15 -28.69
N VAL A 360 -1.95 11.23 -27.95
CA VAL A 360 -2.88 12.36 -27.94
C VAL A 360 -2.64 13.26 -29.15
N ALA A 361 -3.52 14.26 -29.35
CA ALA A 361 -3.43 15.19 -30.48
C ALA A 361 -2.09 15.96 -30.57
N THR A 362 -1.39 16.13 -29.44
CA THR A 362 -0.04 16.73 -29.38
C THR A 362 1.07 15.78 -29.87
N GLY A 363 0.74 14.52 -30.19
CA GLY A 363 1.69 13.48 -30.59
C GLY A 363 2.34 12.74 -29.42
N GLU A 364 2.01 13.11 -28.19
CA GLU A 364 2.59 12.51 -26.98
C GLU A 364 1.92 11.18 -26.65
N ARG A 365 2.71 10.25 -26.12
CA ARG A 365 2.24 8.91 -25.73
C ARG A 365 1.51 8.95 -24.39
N VAL A 366 0.59 8.01 -24.24
CA VAL A 366 -0.36 7.97 -23.13
C VAL A 366 -0.01 6.84 -22.17
N ARG A 367 -0.13 7.08 -20.86
CA ARG A 367 0.08 6.04 -19.84
C ARG A 367 -1.21 5.27 -19.57
N VAL A 368 -1.11 4.07 -19.03
CA VAL A 368 -2.29 3.29 -18.62
C VAL A 368 -2.96 3.98 -17.43
N GLY A 369 -4.24 4.26 -17.57
CA GLY A 369 -5.16 4.62 -16.50
C GLY A 369 -6.06 3.44 -16.13
N ARG A 370 -6.28 3.24 -14.83
CA ARG A 370 -7.10 2.16 -14.27
C ARG A 370 -8.20 2.66 -13.33
N GLY A 371 -9.19 1.81 -13.07
CA GLY A 371 -10.25 2.02 -12.06
C GLY A 371 -11.39 2.94 -12.46
N GLY A 372 -11.14 3.86 -13.41
CA GLY A 372 -12.09 4.90 -13.84
C GLY A 372 -12.33 5.96 -12.77
N GLY A 373 -12.98 7.06 -13.14
CA GLY A 373 -13.21 8.22 -12.28
C GLY A 373 -14.67 8.54 -12.02
N PHE A 374 -14.88 9.58 -11.22
CA PHE A 374 -16.19 10.05 -10.77
C PHE A 374 -17.13 10.45 -11.92
N SER A 375 -16.60 10.87 -13.07
CA SER A 375 -17.39 11.23 -14.26
C SER A 375 -17.59 10.08 -15.25
N ASP A 376 -16.82 9.00 -15.13
CA ASP A 376 -16.82 7.92 -16.10
C ASP A 376 -18.07 7.06 -15.99
N ALA A 377 -18.47 6.47 -17.10
CA ALA A 377 -19.55 5.48 -17.13
C ALA A 377 -19.23 4.28 -16.23
N THR A 378 -20.26 3.59 -15.76
CA THR A 378 -20.13 2.45 -14.84
C THR A 378 -19.32 1.29 -15.44
N SER A 379 -19.30 1.16 -16.78
CA SER A 379 -18.44 0.21 -17.50
C SER A 379 -16.95 0.47 -17.32
N SER A 380 -16.53 1.69 -16.98
CA SER A 380 -15.13 2.00 -16.70
C SER A 380 -14.66 1.47 -15.34
N MET A 381 -15.59 1.09 -14.46
CA MET A 381 -15.30 0.52 -13.15
C MET A 381 -14.96 -0.98 -13.20
N ARG A 382 -14.68 -1.58 -14.36
CA ARG A 382 -14.31 -3.00 -14.41
C ARG A 382 -12.83 -3.14 -14.11
N SER A 383 -12.47 -4.22 -13.42
CA SER A 383 -11.09 -4.52 -12.99
C SER A 383 -10.13 -4.57 -14.17
N HIS A 384 -10.63 -5.03 -15.32
CA HIS A 384 -9.87 -5.16 -16.57
C HIS A 384 -9.98 -3.92 -17.47
N SER A 385 -10.74 -2.88 -17.10
CA SER A 385 -10.87 -1.68 -17.92
C SER A 385 -9.54 -0.91 -17.91
N VAL A 386 -9.11 -0.55 -19.12
CA VAL A 386 -7.90 0.25 -19.38
C VAL A 386 -8.35 1.50 -20.13
N THR A 387 -7.91 2.65 -19.66
CA THR A 387 -8.07 3.93 -20.34
C THR A 387 -6.70 4.57 -20.55
N GLY A 388 -6.63 5.55 -21.46
CA GLY A 388 -5.45 6.38 -21.59
C GLY A 388 -5.46 7.50 -20.54
N ALA A 389 -4.48 7.53 -19.64
CA ALA A 389 -4.21 8.66 -18.76
C ALA A 389 -3.32 9.68 -19.49
N ASN A 390 -3.89 10.84 -19.83
CA ASN A 390 -3.26 11.93 -20.59
C ASN A 390 -2.46 12.85 -19.66
N VAL A 391 -1.17 13.12 -19.93
CA VAL A 391 -0.33 13.76 -18.89
C VAL A 391 0.62 14.87 -19.29
N HIS A 392 0.70 15.33 -20.53
CA HIS A 392 1.94 16.04 -20.84
C HIS A 392 2.01 17.57 -20.63
N GLU A 393 0.93 18.38 -20.71
CA GLU A 393 1.15 19.85 -20.58
C GLU A 393 0.12 20.72 -19.83
N TYR A 394 -1.10 20.27 -19.49
CA TYR A 394 -2.11 21.19 -18.91
C TYR A 394 -2.75 20.70 -17.60
N LYS A 395 -2.72 21.55 -16.55
CA LYS A 395 -3.33 21.24 -15.24
C LYS A 395 -4.84 20.97 -15.35
N GLU A 396 -5.56 21.72 -16.18
CA GLU A 396 -7.01 21.58 -16.33
C GLU A 396 -7.43 20.26 -16.98
N SER A 397 -6.57 19.65 -17.81
CA SER A 397 -6.83 18.33 -18.40
C SER A 397 -6.57 17.17 -17.44
N ASN A 398 -5.90 17.40 -16.30
CA ASN A 398 -5.43 16.34 -15.40
C ASN A 398 -6.27 16.19 -14.13
N ARG A 399 -7.42 16.87 -14.03
CA ARG A 399 -8.35 16.77 -12.88
C ARG A 399 -9.04 15.42 -12.71
N TRP A 400 -8.78 14.49 -13.63
CA TRP A 400 -9.39 13.15 -13.70
C TRP A 400 -8.39 12.03 -13.44
N ILE A 401 -7.12 12.38 -13.21
CA ILE A 401 -6.02 11.44 -13.04
C ILE A 401 -5.41 11.65 -11.66
N GLY A 402 -5.32 10.56 -10.92
CA GLY A 402 -4.61 10.47 -9.66
C GLY A 402 -3.67 9.27 -9.64
N TYR A 403 -3.20 8.96 -8.43
CA TYR A 403 -2.04 8.10 -8.25
C TYR A 403 -2.22 7.21 -7.03
N ARG A 404 -1.62 6.02 -7.09
CA ARG A 404 -1.44 5.13 -5.93
C ARG A 404 0.01 4.66 -5.94
N LEU A 405 0.64 4.66 -4.77
CA LEU A 405 2.04 4.24 -4.66
C LEU A 405 2.13 2.76 -4.29
N VAL A 406 3.11 2.09 -4.87
CA VAL A 406 3.57 0.76 -4.47
C VAL A 406 5.00 0.81 -3.93
N CYS A 407 5.39 -0.20 -3.17
CA CYS A 407 6.79 -0.46 -2.84
C CYS A 407 7.12 -1.94 -3.07
N PRO A 408 8.13 -2.27 -3.90
CA PRO A 408 8.50 -3.64 -4.19
C PRO A 408 9.06 -4.35 -2.95
N LEU A 409 8.88 -5.68 -2.89
CA LEU A 409 9.61 -6.56 -1.97
C LEU A 409 10.54 -7.51 -2.76
N PRO A 410 11.68 -7.92 -2.18
CA PRO A 410 12.22 -7.44 -0.90
C PRO A 410 12.77 -6.01 -1.01
N TRP A 411 12.76 -5.27 0.11
CA TRP A 411 13.39 -3.95 0.19
C TRP A 411 14.89 -4.06 -0.09
N ARG A 412 15.43 -3.15 -0.92
CA ARG A 412 16.87 -3.03 -1.13
C ARG A 412 17.59 -2.39 0.05
#